data_AF-A0A9Q3KB67-F1
#
_entry.id   AF-A0A9Q3KB67-F1
#
_cell.length_a   1.000
_cell.length_b   1.000
_cell.length_c   1.000
_cell.angle_alpha   90.00
_cell.angle_beta   90.00
_cell.angle_gamma   90.00
#
_symmetry.space_group_name_H-M   'P 1'
#
loop_
_entity.id
_entity.type
_entity.pdbx_description
1 polymer ?
#
loop_
_entity_poly.entity_id
_entity_poly.type
_entity_poly.pdbx_seq_one_letter_code
_entity_poly.pdbx_strand_id
1 'polypeptide(L)'
;HITQDTLAGKLSTKTQSVQQYFKTELEVAINRFKSYADKSRESPPVFNPGDMVCLSSKNTKSTRPTKKRSERCLGPFQILKKVRTYSYHLKLPSQGKSVHPVFHISLLEPVKT
;
A
#
# COMPACT_ATOMS: atom_id res chain seq x y z
N HIS A 1 39.25 -41.59 24.18
CA HIS A 1 38.74 -40.21 24.06
C HIS A 1 38.41 -39.90 22.60
N ILE A 2 37.27 -40.34 22.03
CA ILE A 2 36.86 -39.99 20.63
C ILE A 2 35.34 -39.71 20.51
N THR A 3 34.55 -39.86 21.58
CA THR A 3 33.08 -39.93 21.47
C THR A 3 32.34 -38.59 21.52
N GLN A 4 33.00 -37.48 21.85
CA GLN A 4 32.34 -36.18 22.04
C GLN A 4 32.19 -35.40 20.72
N ASP A 5 33.22 -35.38 19.87
CA ASP A 5 33.22 -34.58 18.62
C ASP A 5 32.25 -35.11 17.55
N THR A 6 31.98 -36.43 17.58
CA THR A 6 31.04 -37.06 16.63
C THR A 6 29.58 -36.70 16.94
N LEU A 7 29.24 -36.47 18.22
CA LEU A 7 27.89 -36.10 18.63
C LEU A 7 27.58 -34.64 18.29
N ALA A 8 28.56 -33.75 18.49
CA ALA A 8 28.47 -32.33 18.14
C ALA A 8 28.28 -32.11 16.63
N GLY A 9 29.01 -32.85 15.79
CA GLY A 9 28.83 -32.79 14.32
C GLY A 9 27.46 -33.28 13.85
N LYS A 10 26.93 -34.35 14.47
CA LYS A 10 25.58 -34.86 14.19
C LYS A 10 24.47 -33.89 14.63
N LEU A 11 24.68 -33.16 15.72
CA LEU A 11 23.70 -32.16 16.19
C LEU A 11 23.71 -30.91 15.29
N SER A 12 24.90 -30.44 14.89
CA SER A 12 25.05 -29.28 14.00
C SER A 12 24.39 -29.49 12.63
N THR A 13 24.64 -30.65 12.02
CA THR A 13 24.04 -31.03 10.72
C THR A 13 22.51 -31.14 10.80
N LYS A 14 21.98 -31.70 11.90
CA LYS A 14 20.53 -31.79 12.11
C LYS A 14 19.89 -30.41 12.27
N THR A 15 20.49 -29.51 13.05
CA THR A 15 19.98 -28.13 13.21
C THR A 15 20.03 -27.35 11.89
N GLN A 16 21.09 -27.49 11.10
CA GLN A 16 21.18 -26.89 9.76
C GLN A 16 20.08 -27.39 8.81
N SER A 17 19.78 -28.69 8.80
CA SER A 17 18.69 -29.21 7.96
C SER A 17 17.32 -28.64 8.34
N VAL A 18 17.06 -28.47 9.65
CA VAL A 18 15.81 -27.92 10.15
C VAL A 18 15.71 -26.42 9.84
N GLN A 19 16.80 -25.66 9.99
CA GLN A 19 16.85 -24.26 9.61
C GLN A 19 16.64 -24.05 8.11
N GLN A 20 17.24 -24.91 7.29
CA GLN A 20 17.07 -24.85 5.84
C GLN A 20 15.62 -25.11 5.45
N TYR A 21 14.97 -26.11 6.05
CA TYR A 21 13.56 -26.40 5.85
C TYR A 21 12.66 -25.21 6.21
N PHE A 22 12.88 -24.57 7.35
CA PHE A 22 12.09 -23.38 7.73
C PHE A 22 12.29 -22.21 6.77
N LYS A 23 13.51 -21.97 6.29
CA LYS A 23 13.78 -20.92 5.29
C LYS A 23 13.01 -21.18 4.01
N THR A 24 13.04 -22.41 3.50
CA THR A 24 12.33 -22.76 2.27
C THR A 24 10.82 -22.61 2.43
N GLU A 25 10.25 -23.06 3.55
CA GLU A 25 8.81 -22.91 3.81
C GLU A 25 8.41 -21.43 3.94
N LEU A 26 9.24 -20.62 4.59
CA LEU A 26 9.02 -19.19 4.70
C LEU A 26 9.06 -18.50 3.33
N GLU A 27 10.04 -18.83 2.49
CA GLU A 27 10.12 -18.30 1.12
C GLU A 27 8.91 -18.68 0.27
N VAL A 28 8.46 -19.94 0.37
CA VAL A 28 7.24 -20.40 -0.30
C VAL A 28 6.03 -19.62 0.19
N ALA A 29 5.87 -19.41 1.49
CA ALA A 29 4.79 -18.62 2.06
C ALA A 29 4.84 -17.17 1.58
N ILE A 30 6.00 -16.51 1.63
CA ILE A 30 6.20 -15.15 1.14
C ILE A 30 5.83 -15.04 -0.34
N ASN A 31 6.27 -15.99 -1.17
CA ASN A 31 5.98 -15.98 -2.61
C ASN A 31 4.49 -16.21 -2.89
N ARG A 32 3.81 -17.06 -2.11
CA ARG A 32 2.35 -17.20 -2.17
C ARG A 32 1.67 -15.86 -1.86
N PHE A 33 2.03 -15.22 -0.74
CA PHE A 33 1.47 -13.91 -0.38
C PHE A 33 1.71 -12.84 -1.45
N LYS A 34 2.93 -12.76 -2.00
CA LYS A 34 3.25 -11.85 -3.13
C LYS A 34 2.34 -12.11 -4.32
N SER A 35 2.18 -13.38 -4.73
CA SER A 35 1.34 -13.72 -5.88
C SER A 35 -0.14 -13.35 -5.69
N TYR A 36 -0.68 -13.50 -4.47
CA TYR A 36 -2.04 -13.06 -4.15
C TYR A 36 -2.16 -11.52 -4.14
N ALA A 37 -1.17 -10.84 -3.55
CA ALA A 37 -1.14 -9.38 -3.49
C ALA A 37 -1.02 -8.76 -4.90
N ASP A 38 -0.15 -9.30 -5.75
CA ASP A 38 0.06 -8.81 -7.11
C ASP A 38 -1.14 -9.09 -8.01
N LYS A 39 -1.85 -10.21 -7.83
CA LYS A 39 -3.12 -10.49 -8.54
C LYS A 39 -4.22 -9.48 -8.22
N SER A 40 -4.23 -8.92 -7.01
CA SER A 40 -5.23 -7.92 -6.58
C SER A 40 -4.85 -6.48 -6.96
N ARG A 41 -3.66 -6.26 -7.54
CA ARG A 41 -3.22 -4.93 -7.98
C ARG A 41 -3.76 -4.65 -9.38
N GLU A 42 -4.95 -4.04 -9.43
CA GLU A 42 -5.37 -3.36 -10.64
C GLU A 42 -4.38 -2.23 -10.96
N SER A 43 -4.06 -2.05 -12.26
CA SER A 43 -3.24 -0.92 -12.69
C SER A 43 -3.93 0.37 -12.27
N PRO A 44 -3.27 1.22 -11.48
CA PRO A 44 -3.97 2.37 -10.92
C PRO A 44 -4.25 3.39 -12.05
N PRO A 45 -5.42 4.07 -12.01
CA PRO A 45 -5.88 4.92 -13.08
C PRO A 45 -4.91 6.07 -13.36
N VAL A 46 -4.47 6.23 -14.60
CA VAL A 46 -3.58 7.33 -14.98
C VAL A 46 -4.40 8.59 -15.17
N PHE A 47 -3.99 9.67 -14.51
CA PHE A 47 -4.61 10.98 -14.63
C PHE A 47 -3.65 11.97 -15.30
N ASN A 48 -4.21 12.87 -16.08
CA ASN A 48 -3.48 13.94 -16.75
C ASN A 48 -3.63 15.27 -16.01
N PRO A 49 -2.64 16.18 -16.14
CA PRO A 49 -2.82 17.58 -15.75
C PRO A 49 -4.07 18.16 -16.42
N GLY A 50 -4.95 18.78 -15.62
CA GLY A 50 -6.22 19.33 -16.10
C GLY A 50 -7.44 18.48 -15.76
N ASP A 51 -7.27 17.18 -15.48
CA ASP A 51 -8.39 16.30 -15.13
C ASP A 51 -9.02 16.72 -13.80
N MET A 52 -10.35 16.64 -13.75
CA MET A 52 -11.13 16.85 -12.53
C MET A 52 -11.27 15.53 -11.79
N VAL A 53 -10.74 15.47 -10.58
CA VAL A 53 -10.78 14.28 -9.73
C VAL A 53 -11.46 14.59 -8.41
N CYS A 54 -12.20 13.61 -7.92
CA CYS A 54 -12.80 13.63 -6.62
C CYS A 54 -11.78 13.13 -5.58
N LEU A 55 -11.57 13.88 -4.49
CA LEU A 55 -10.74 13.41 -3.38
C LEU A 55 -11.57 12.56 -2.41
N SER A 56 -11.17 11.31 -2.20
CA SER A 56 -11.89 10.33 -1.40
C SER A 56 -11.75 10.59 0.11
N SER A 57 -12.88 10.59 0.84
CA SER A 57 -12.92 10.73 2.31
C SER A 57 -12.76 9.41 3.06
N LYS A 58 -12.53 8.28 2.36
CA LYS A 58 -12.49 6.91 2.93
C LYS A 58 -11.53 6.75 4.12
N ASN A 59 -10.43 7.52 4.15
CA ASN A 59 -9.40 7.45 5.18
C ASN A 59 -9.34 8.70 6.07
N THR A 60 -10.22 9.67 5.88
CA THR A 60 -10.26 10.87 6.73
C THR A 60 -11.12 10.62 7.95
N LYS A 61 -10.57 10.84 9.14
CA LYS A 61 -11.37 10.86 10.39
C LYS A 61 -12.29 12.08 10.33
N SER A 62 -13.49 11.91 9.79
CA SER A 62 -14.49 12.97 9.83
C SER A 62 -14.96 13.14 11.28
N THR A 63 -14.98 14.37 11.77
CA THR A 63 -15.54 14.74 13.07
C THR A 63 -17.07 14.51 13.14
N ARG A 64 -17.73 14.17 12.02
CA ARG A 64 -19.18 13.96 11.99
C ARG A 64 -19.57 12.67 12.73
N PRO A 65 -20.54 12.71 13.66
CA PRO A 65 -20.94 11.57 14.49
C PRO A 65 -21.81 10.51 13.77
N THR A 66 -22.27 10.75 12.53
CA THR A 66 -23.18 9.83 11.82
C THR A 66 -22.62 9.32 10.50
N LYS A 67 -22.45 8.00 10.39
CA LYS A 67 -22.07 7.25 9.17
C LYS A 67 -23.28 7.01 8.24
N LYS A 68 -24.14 8.01 8.03
CA LYS A 68 -25.32 7.85 7.15
C LYS A 68 -25.20 8.83 5.99
N ARG A 69 -24.61 8.34 4.88
CA ARG A 69 -24.23 9.06 3.64
C ARG A 69 -23.13 10.11 3.80
N SER A 70 -22.00 9.74 4.41
CA SER A 70 -20.77 10.52 4.27
C SER A 70 -20.48 10.72 2.78
N GLU A 71 -20.44 11.96 2.32
CA GLU A 71 -19.96 12.31 0.99
C GLU A 71 -18.60 11.60 0.81
N ARG A 72 -18.58 10.55 0.00
CA ARG A 72 -17.35 9.80 -0.29
C ARG A 72 -16.33 10.69 -1.00
N CYS A 73 -16.80 11.82 -1.54
CA CYS A 73 -16.08 12.85 -2.23
C CYS A 73 -15.97 14.14 -1.40
N LEU A 74 -14.76 14.62 -1.14
CA LEU A 74 -14.50 15.93 -0.52
C LEU A 74 -14.64 17.10 -1.51
N GLY A 75 -14.82 16.79 -2.80
CA GLY A 75 -15.02 17.78 -3.86
C GLY A 75 -14.20 17.46 -5.11
N PRO A 76 -14.60 18.02 -6.27
CA PRO A 76 -13.83 17.93 -7.49
C PRO A 76 -12.65 18.92 -7.42
N PHE A 77 -11.44 18.40 -7.52
CA PHE A 77 -10.20 19.16 -7.57
C PHE A 77 -9.51 18.91 -8.90
N GLN A 78 -8.87 19.94 -9.43
CA GLN A 78 -8.09 19.84 -10.67
C GLN A 78 -6.70 19.28 -10.37
N ILE A 79 -6.25 18.33 -11.17
CA ILE A 79 -4.86 17.87 -11.13
C ILE A 79 -3.96 18.90 -11.81
N LEU A 80 -2.95 19.40 -11.08
CA LEU A 80 -1.96 20.33 -11.60
C LEU A 80 -0.80 19.59 -12.27
N LYS A 81 -0.30 18.52 -11.64
CA LYS A 81 0.79 17.70 -12.17
C LYS A 81 0.93 16.37 -11.44
N LYS A 82 1.55 15.40 -12.11
CA LYS A 82 2.05 14.17 -11.50
C LYS A 82 3.39 14.45 -10.82
N VAL A 83 3.47 14.22 -9.50
CA VAL A 83 4.69 14.47 -8.71
C VAL A 83 5.54 13.21 -8.59
N ARG A 84 4.88 12.05 -8.42
CA ARG A 84 5.51 10.72 -8.33
C ARG A 84 4.67 9.69 -9.09
N THR A 85 5.17 8.45 -9.20
CA THR A 85 4.50 7.33 -9.87
C THR A 85 3.02 7.20 -9.50
N TYR A 86 2.69 7.38 -8.21
CA TYR A 86 1.34 7.24 -7.67
C TYR A 86 0.86 8.48 -6.90
N SER A 87 1.49 9.65 -7.11
CA SER A 87 1.12 10.87 -6.37
C SER A 87 0.93 12.06 -7.29
N TYR A 88 -0.19 12.76 -7.10
CA TYR A 88 -0.60 13.91 -7.91
C TYR A 88 -0.77 15.15 -7.04
N HIS A 89 -0.43 16.31 -7.60
CA HIS A 89 -0.65 17.61 -6.98
C HIS A 89 -2.04 18.13 -7.39
N LEU A 90 -2.88 18.44 -6.43
CA LEU A 90 -4.23 18.97 -6.64
C LEU A 90 -4.28 20.48 -6.38
N LYS A 91 -5.13 21.18 -7.13
CA LYS A 91 -5.46 22.58 -6.86
C LYS A 91 -6.45 22.66 -5.69
N LEU A 92 -5.93 22.73 -4.47
CA LEU A 92 -6.75 22.92 -3.26
C LEU A 92 -7.09 24.41 -3.05
N PRO A 93 -8.27 24.73 -2.47
CA PRO A 93 -8.60 26.08 -2.05
C PRO A 93 -7.65 26.55 -0.95
N SER A 94 -7.14 27.78 -1.09
CA SER A 94 -6.16 28.41 -0.17
C SER A 94 -6.65 28.56 1.29
N GLN A 95 -7.91 28.22 1.57
CA GLN A 95 -8.54 28.36 2.89
C GLN A 95 -8.11 27.26 3.89
N GLY A 96 -7.45 26.18 3.43
CA GLY A 96 -6.99 25.07 4.26
C GLY A 96 -5.49 25.09 4.54
N LYS A 97 -5.02 25.97 5.41
CA LYS A 97 -3.57 26.21 5.71
C LYS A 97 -2.79 25.00 6.28
N SER A 98 -3.38 23.81 6.40
CA SER A 98 -2.75 22.63 7.01
C SER A 98 -2.76 21.36 6.13
N VAL A 99 -3.38 21.39 4.95
CA VAL A 99 -3.48 20.19 4.09
C VAL A 99 -2.43 20.25 2.99
N HIS A 100 -1.55 19.25 2.95
CA HIS A 100 -0.59 19.11 1.85
C HIS A 100 -1.33 18.80 0.54
N PRO A 101 -1.05 19.51 -0.58
CA PRO A 101 -1.81 19.39 -1.82
C PRO A 101 -1.41 18.17 -2.68
N VAL A 102 -0.65 17.23 -2.13
CA VAL A 102 -0.17 16.04 -2.84
C VAL A 102 -0.85 14.79 -2.29
N PHE A 103 -1.56 14.06 -3.16
CA PHE A 103 -2.36 12.90 -2.77
C PHE A 103 -1.97 11.66 -3.56
N HIS A 104 -2.09 10.50 -2.90
CA HIS A 104 -1.89 9.20 -3.53
C HIS A 104 -3.06 8.84 -4.46
N ILE A 105 -2.79 8.14 -5.56
CA ILE A 105 -3.75 7.73 -6.58
C ILE A 105 -4.97 6.99 -6.01
N SER A 106 -4.78 6.20 -4.94
CA SER A 106 -5.86 5.47 -4.26
C SER A 106 -6.88 6.36 -3.54
N LEU A 107 -6.55 7.64 -3.34
CA LEU A 107 -7.45 8.64 -2.77
C LEU A 107 -8.14 9.47 -3.85
N LEU A 108 -7.84 9.23 -5.13
CA LEU A 108 -8.41 9.98 -6.25
C LEU A 108 -9.43 9.10 -6.97
N GLU A 109 -10.63 9.63 -7.19
CA GLU A 109 -11.66 8.98 -7.98
C GLU A 109 -11.98 9.86 -9.21
N PRO A 110 -12.12 9.28 -10.41
CA PRO A 110 -12.53 10.05 -11.58
C PRO A 110 -13.94 10.62 -11.36
N VAL A 111 -14.13 11.91 -11.67
CA VAL A 111 -15.47 12.51 -11.64
C VAL A 111 -16.24 11.96 -12.85
N LYS A 112 -17.23 11.10 -12.61
CA LYS A 112 -18.16 10.68 -13.66
C LYS A 112 -19.00 11.90 -14.03
N THR A 113 -18.86 12.36 -15.27
CA THR A 113 -19.74 13.36 -15.89
C THR A 113 -21.04 12.69 -16.32
#